data_AF-A0A8B6EYS1-F1
#
_entry.id   AF-A0A8B6EYS1-F1
#
_cell.length_a   1.000
_cell.length_b   1.000
_cell.length_c   1.000
_cell.angle_alpha   90.00
_cell.angle_beta   90.00
_cell.angle_gamma   90.00
#
_symmetry.space_group_name_H-M   'P 1'
#
loop_
_entity.id
_entity.type
_entity.pdbx_description
1 polymer ?
#
loop_
_entity_poly.entity_id
_entity_poly.type
_entity_poly.pdbx_seq_one_letter_code
_entity_poly.pdbx_strand_id
1 'polypeptide(L)'
;MGASHSLDCMSKKSKERKKQLEKNGKSLADTVTSHRDNVDGLQRKGTRLVSRVSTRDRALVEGRIGSSEKKFGDLVDQVEKTKRQYDIIDHNLDDIREEVDQYLAWLKEKEDLLTRETPRGYSVKEAEAKLAKNNDLRKELEEKRANLENVKQKSDSLIQDLSRVERNMVERWIAKLTTESQKVMDIVDSQNNALAEQAGEKALFQESLDKVNLWLQDKELEVQKLQGVRLASGDVEKQVDKCKTLQSEVNAYQPHLENLRKMVEPLLLDCSPELAAELKHMISEVEDRNEGLLSALKQEQGQLKDHAAARKLFETDVQKVDRWCKETEISCSTEPNLECAIQVLAEQNKHYKNLQNTSQLFASLVKEVEDRGAIFLPEIYEADKVKLEGTLKSTREKYNRVAALIKERADNTETALHSRSQVHDSVTEATDWLNNIQDQIKQLQGTPVGPTTEDANSLLEKYEDISEKIANFQPSIAQLNQAVERLRSNGQNVEADEILQLTSQYEMAMDKVDQESTKCKQAVAFRQNYATQKAQLEAAVQECEDEINEVAQSGMPIGERIERFKAITEKLQSTEPLFMVVSDKAQQLECRVR
;
A
#
# COMPACT_ATOMS: atom_id res chain seq x y z
N MET A 1 -22.81 47.00 61.56
CA MET A 1 -23.39 46.99 62.92
C MET A 1 -24.09 48.30 63.33
N GLY A 2 -23.81 49.47 62.72
CA GLY A 2 -24.44 50.75 63.10
C GLY A 2 -25.94 50.93 62.76
N ALA A 3 -26.43 50.33 61.68
CA ALA A 3 -27.83 50.51 61.23
C ALA A 3 -28.86 49.72 62.06
N SER A 4 -28.50 48.53 62.54
CA SER A 4 -29.38 47.69 63.39
C SER A 4 -29.59 48.32 64.77
N HIS A 5 -28.52 48.88 65.37
CA HIS A 5 -28.63 49.65 66.62
C HIS A 5 -29.44 50.95 66.47
N SER A 6 -29.46 51.57 65.28
CA SER A 6 -30.24 52.78 65.01
C SER A 6 -31.75 52.50 64.98
N LEU A 7 -32.17 51.42 64.32
CA LEU A 7 -33.58 51.00 64.28
C LEU A 7 -34.09 50.56 65.66
N ASP A 8 -33.27 49.84 66.42
CA ASP A 8 -33.67 49.31 67.72
C ASP A 8 -33.72 50.41 68.81
N CYS A 9 -32.81 51.39 68.74
CA CYS A 9 -32.86 52.60 69.56
C CYS A 9 -34.10 53.46 69.25
N MET A 10 -34.52 53.51 67.98
CA MET A 10 -35.72 54.25 67.58
C MET A 10 -37.03 53.51 67.88
N SER A 11 -37.04 52.18 67.79
CA SER A 11 -38.14 51.33 68.27
C SER A 11 -38.40 51.60 69.76
N LYS A 12 -37.34 51.72 70.57
CA LYS A 12 -37.44 52.11 71.99
C LYS A 12 -37.99 53.54 72.16
N LYS A 13 -37.49 54.51 71.40
CA LYS A 13 -38.01 55.90 71.44
C LYS A 13 -39.47 56.01 70.96
N SER A 14 -39.88 55.18 70.00
CA SER A 14 -41.26 55.09 69.51
C SER A 14 -42.19 54.52 70.57
N LYS A 15 -41.78 53.44 71.25
CA LYS A 15 -42.52 52.85 72.37
C LYS A 15 -42.67 53.82 73.54
N GLU A 16 -41.60 54.55 73.87
CA GLU A 16 -41.64 55.58 74.92
C GLU A 16 -42.59 56.74 74.55
N ARG A 17 -42.58 57.15 73.28
CA ARG A 17 -43.48 58.21 72.77
C ARG A 17 -44.93 57.75 72.67
N LYS A 18 -45.20 56.49 72.30
CA LYS A 18 -46.53 55.85 72.34
C LYS A 18 -47.08 55.87 73.77
N LYS A 19 -46.27 55.48 74.74
CA LYS A 19 -46.59 55.54 76.17
C LYS A 19 -46.85 56.98 76.65
N GLN A 20 -46.09 57.95 76.14
CA GLN A 20 -46.31 59.37 76.42
C GLN A 20 -47.61 59.90 75.80
N LEU A 21 -47.95 59.49 74.57
CA LEU A 21 -49.18 59.85 73.88
C LEU A 21 -50.41 59.21 74.53
N GLU A 22 -50.33 57.96 74.96
CA GLU A 22 -51.37 57.30 75.77
C GLU A 22 -51.58 58.01 77.11
N LYS A 23 -50.48 58.43 77.76
CA LYS A 23 -50.54 59.19 79.02
C LYS A 23 -51.16 60.58 78.81
N ASN A 24 -50.80 61.26 77.73
CA ASN A 24 -51.37 62.55 77.36
C ASN A 24 -52.85 62.42 76.96
N GLY A 25 -53.21 61.37 76.23
CA GLY A 25 -54.59 61.05 75.85
C GLY A 25 -55.46 60.69 77.05
N LYS A 26 -54.94 59.91 78.01
CA LYS A 26 -55.59 59.69 79.31
C LYS A 26 -55.74 60.98 80.09
N SER A 27 -54.68 61.78 80.22
CA SER A 27 -54.74 63.09 80.89
C SER A 27 -55.76 64.02 80.24
N LEU A 28 -55.88 64.03 78.92
CA LEU A 28 -56.84 64.83 78.18
C LEU A 28 -58.27 64.30 78.41
N ALA A 29 -58.47 62.99 78.39
CA ALA A 29 -59.75 62.35 78.71
C ALA A 29 -60.18 62.63 80.16
N ASP A 30 -59.25 62.55 81.12
CA ASP A 30 -59.49 62.88 82.53
C ASP A 30 -59.84 64.37 82.70
N THR A 31 -59.18 65.25 81.95
CA THR A 31 -59.46 66.70 81.92
C THR A 31 -60.83 67.00 81.33
N VAL A 32 -61.19 66.34 80.22
CA VAL A 32 -62.54 66.44 79.61
C VAL A 32 -63.60 65.94 80.60
N THR A 33 -63.35 64.84 81.31
CA THR A 33 -64.27 64.30 82.33
C THR A 33 -64.43 65.29 83.49
N SER A 34 -63.35 65.90 83.96
CA SER A 34 -63.42 66.94 85.00
C SER A 34 -64.16 68.20 84.54
N HIS A 35 -64.00 68.61 83.27
CA HIS A 35 -64.79 69.70 82.71
C HIS A 35 -66.26 69.33 82.49
N ARG A 36 -66.59 68.06 82.25
CA ARG A 36 -67.97 67.55 82.24
C ARG A 36 -68.65 67.79 83.59
N ASP A 37 -67.97 67.43 84.68
CA ASP A 37 -68.48 67.66 86.05
C ASP A 37 -68.72 69.16 86.33
N ASN A 38 -67.88 70.03 85.76
CA ASN A 38 -68.03 71.48 85.87
C ASN A 38 -69.21 72.03 85.04
N VAL A 39 -69.43 71.53 83.82
CA VAL A 39 -70.57 71.89 82.96
C VAL A 39 -71.88 71.38 83.58
N ASP A 40 -71.90 70.15 84.08
CA ASP A 40 -73.04 69.58 84.83
C ASP A 40 -73.31 70.38 86.12
N GLY A 41 -72.27 70.84 86.80
CA GLY A 41 -72.36 71.73 87.96
C GLY A 41 -72.93 73.12 87.61
N LEU A 42 -72.51 73.70 86.47
CA LEU A 42 -73.06 74.94 85.92
C LEU A 42 -74.52 74.78 85.51
N GLN A 43 -74.89 73.65 84.92
CA GLN A 43 -76.25 73.30 84.57
C GLN A 43 -77.13 73.24 85.83
N ARG A 44 -76.72 72.47 86.86
CA ARG A 44 -77.46 72.39 88.14
C ARG A 44 -77.65 73.75 88.81
N LYS A 45 -76.61 74.59 88.83
CA LYS A 45 -76.67 75.95 89.39
C LYS A 45 -77.54 76.87 88.53
N GLY A 46 -77.46 76.71 87.22
CA GLY A 46 -78.25 77.39 86.20
C GLY A 46 -79.74 77.11 86.29
N THR A 47 -80.13 75.83 86.35
CA THR A 47 -81.53 75.39 86.55
C THR A 47 -82.11 75.93 87.86
N ARG A 48 -81.30 76.01 88.93
CA ARG A 48 -81.70 76.68 90.19
C ARG A 48 -81.89 78.18 90.02
N LEU A 49 -81.00 78.86 89.27
CA LEU A 49 -81.09 80.29 88.99
C LEU A 49 -82.33 80.63 88.15
N VAL A 50 -82.63 79.85 87.10
CA VAL A 50 -83.79 79.99 86.20
C VAL A 50 -85.14 80.11 86.94
N SER A 51 -85.28 79.45 88.09
CA SER A 51 -86.47 79.52 88.97
C SER A 51 -86.61 80.83 89.76
N ARG A 52 -85.57 81.67 89.78
CA ARG A 52 -85.46 82.88 90.61
C ARG A 52 -85.23 84.18 89.81
N VAL A 53 -85.11 84.09 88.48
CA VAL A 53 -84.89 85.26 87.59
C VAL A 53 -86.13 85.59 86.74
N SER A 54 -86.17 86.83 86.24
CA SER A 54 -87.20 87.32 85.32
C SER A 54 -87.21 86.52 84.01
N THR A 55 -88.33 86.53 83.28
CA THR A 55 -88.48 85.78 82.01
C THR A 55 -87.41 86.12 80.96
N ARG A 56 -86.94 87.37 80.94
CA ARG A 56 -85.86 87.83 80.04
C ARG A 56 -84.49 87.28 80.44
N ASP A 57 -84.17 87.30 81.73
CA ASP A 57 -82.88 86.82 82.24
C ASP A 57 -82.81 85.29 82.21
N ARG A 58 -83.96 84.60 82.33
CA ARG A 58 -84.09 83.15 82.15
C ARG A 58 -83.58 82.70 80.78
N ALA A 59 -84.09 83.30 79.70
CA ALA A 59 -83.66 82.98 78.33
C ALA A 59 -82.17 83.24 78.10
N LEU A 60 -81.60 84.24 78.78
CA LEU A 60 -80.18 84.60 78.69
C LEU A 60 -79.29 83.59 79.45
N VAL A 61 -79.72 83.12 80.62
CA VAL A 61 -79.04 82.07 81.41
C VAL A 61 -79.12 80.72 80.69
N GLU A 62 -80.32 80.32 80.21
CA GLU A 62 -80.51 79.10 79.43
C GLU A 62 -79.72 79.12 78.12
N GLY A 63 -79.70 80.25 77.40
CA GLY A 63 -78.88 80.40 76.19
C GLY A 63 -77.37 80.32 76.44
N ARG A 64 -76.88 80.85 77.57
CA ARG A 64 -75.45 80.76 77.95
C ARG A 64 -75.05 79.36 78.42
N ILE A 65 -75.93 78.64 79.13
CA ILE A 65 -75.71 77.26 79.55
C ILE A 65 -75.75 76.34 78.34
N GLY A 66 -76.80 76.43 77.50
CA GLY A 66 -76.90 75.65 76.26
C GLY A 66 -75.76 75.94 75.28
N SER A 67 -75.27 77.19 75.19
CA SER A 67 -74.07 77.49 74.41
C SER A 67 -72.81 76.84 75.00
N SER A 68 -72.70 76.70 76.32
CA SER A 68 -71.56 76.05 76.99
C SER A 68 -71.62 74.54 76.83
N GLU A 69 -72.81 73.94 76.95
CA GLU A 69 -73.07 72.52 76.69
C GLU A 69 -72.77 72.15 75.24
N LYS A 70 -73.24 72.94 74.27
CA LYS A 70 -72.93 72.73 72.85
C LYS A 70 -71.44 72.79 72.58
N LYS A 71 -70.75 73.83 73.07
CA LYS A 71 -69.28 73.95 72.91
C LYS A 71 -68.53 72.80 73.57
N PHE A 72 -68.98 72.32 74.72
CA PHE A 72 -68.37 71.18 75.40
C PHE A 72 -68.64 69.87 74.64
N GLY A 73 -69.86 69.65 74.13
CA GLY A 73 -70.20 68.52 73.26
C GLY A 73 -69.37 68.52 71.97
N ASP A 74 -69.29 69.66 71.27
CA ASP A 74 -68.46 69.85 70.09
C ASP A 74 -66.96 69.55 70.39
N LEU A 75 -66.46 69.94 71.57
CA LEU A 75 -65.10 69.62 72.03
C LEU A 75 -64.90 68.14 72.33
N VAL A 76 -65.86 67.48 72.97
CA VAL A 76 -65.82 66.02 73.24
C VAL A 76 -65.81 65.25 71.92
N ASP A 77 -66.71 65.59 71.00
CA ASP A 77 -66.78 64.99 69.67
C ASP A 77 -65.48 65.21 68.88
N GLN A 78 -64.90 66.42 68.99
CA GLN A 78 -63.61 66.73 68.38
C GLN A 78 -62.46 65.92 69.00
N VAL A 79 -62.42 65.74 70.32
CA VAL A 79 -61.41 64.93 71.02
C VAL A 79 -61.56 63.45 70.66
N GLU A 80 -62.78 62.90 70.65
CA GLU A 80 -63.02 61.52 70.24
C GLU A 80 -62.68 61.28 68.77
N LYS A 81 -63.04 62.20 67.88
CA LYS A 81 -62.68 62.14 66.46
C LYS A 81 -61.16 62.16 66.28
N THR A 82 -60.46 63.06 66.99
CA THR A 82 -59.00 63.17 66.96
C THR A 82 -58.35 61.89 67.52
N LYS A 83 -58.89 61.33 68.60
CA LYS A 83 -58.42 60.05 69.16
C LYS A 83 -58.58 58.90 68.17
N ARG A 84 -59.75 58.74 67.55
CA ARG A 84 -59.98 57.71 66.52
C ARG A 84 -59.04 57.88 65.33
N GLN A 85 -58.76 59.12 64.92
CA GLN A 85 -57.78 59.40 63.88
C GLN A 85 -56.36 58.95 64.28
N TYR A 86 -55.92 59.24 65.51
CA TYR A 86 -54.63 58.75 66.02
C TYR A 86 -54.58 57.22 66.14
N ASP A 87 -55.68 56.57 66.56
CA ASP A 87 -55.75 55.10 66.64
C ASP A 87 -55.62 54.45 65.25
N ILE A 88 -56.25 55.04 64.22
CA ILE A 88 -56.12 54.59 62.82
C ILE A 88 -54.69 54.80 62.30
N ILE A 89 -54.08 55.95 62.60
CA ILE A 89 -52.70 56.26 62.21
C ILE A 89 -51.71 55.29 62.87
N ASP A 90 -51.87 55.02 64.17
CA ASP A 90 -51.02 54.10 64.92
C ASP A 90 -51.13 52.67 64.39
N HIS A 91 -52.34 52.20 64.08
CA HIS A 91 -52.56 50.91 63.43
C HIS A 91 -51.90 50.84 62.05
N ASN A 92 -52.11 51.84 61.18
CA ASN A 92 -51.50 51.88 59.86
C ASN A 92 -49.96 51.94 59.93
N LEU A 93 -49.39 52.60 60.94
CA LEU A 93 -47.94 52.64 61.17
C LEU A 93 -47.39 51.28 61.61
N ASP A 94 -48.10 50.57 62.49
CA ASP A 94 -47.73 49.22 62.90
C ASP A 94 -47.85 48.25 61.71
N ASP A 95 -48.90 48.34 60.89
CA ASP A 95 -49.07 47.54 59.68
C ASP A 95 -47.95 47.77 58.64
N ILE A 96 -47.63 49.04 58.35
CA ILE A 96 -46.51 49.39 57.44
C ILE A 96 -45.20 48.85 58.00
N ARG A 97 -44.99 48.96 59.31
CA ARG A 97 -43.78 48.47 59.95
C ARG A 97 -43.65 46.96 59.85
N GLU A 98 -44.72 46.21 60.13
CA GLU A 98 -44.73 44.75 60.02
C GLU A 98 -44.49 44.30 58.58
N GLU A 99 -45.13 44.93 57.59
CA GLU A 99 -44.88 44.66 56.16
C GLU A 99 -43.41 44.93 55.77
N VAL A 100 -42.82 46.03 56.26
CA VAL A 100 -41.41 46.35 56.03
C VAL A 100 -40.47 45.34 56.70
N ASP A 101 -40.72 44.99 57.96
CA ASP A 101 -39.87 44.06 58.73
C ASP A 101 -39.92 42.64 58.13
N GLN A 102 -41.10 42.17 57.72
CA GLN A 102 -41.26 40.89 57.01
C GLN A 102 -40.49 40.87 55.69
N TYR A 103 -40.60 41.95 54.90
CA TYR A 103 -39.92 42.00 53.61
C TYR A 103 -38.40 42.12 53.76
N LEU A 104 -37.91 42.90 54.73
CA LEU A 104 -36.49 42.95 55.07
C LEU A 104 -35.94 41.59 55.55
N ALA A 105 -36.72 40.82 56.31
CA ALA A 105 -36.33 39.48 56.75
C ALA A 105 -36.19 38.53 55.55
N TRP A 106 -37.16 38.56 54.63
CA TRP A 106 -37.11 37.77 53.40
C TRP A 106 -35.93 38.19 52.50
N LEU A 107 -35.68 39.49 52.31
CA LEU A 107 -34.53 39.98 51.54
C LEU A 107 -33.22 39.50 52.13
N LYS A 108 -33.09 39.53 53.46
CA LYS A 108 -31.91 39.04 54.15
C LYS A 108 -31.71 37.54 53.96
N GLU A 109 -32.77 36.74 54.02
CA GLU A 109 -32.71 35.31 53.74
C GLU A 109 -32.19 35.04 52.32
N LYS A 110 -32.70 35.76 51.31
CA LYS A 110 -32.24 35.64 49.93
C LYS A 110 -30.80 36.13 49.75
N GLU A 111 -30.42 37.24 50.40
CA GLU A 111 -29.04 37.72 50.42
C GLU A 111 -28.08 36.66 50.98
N ASP A 112 -28.42 36.06 52.13
CA ASP A 112 -27.62 35.03 52.78
C ASP A 112 -27.49 33.79 51.88
N LEU A 113 -28.54 33.41 51.15
CA LEU A 113 -28.51 32.31 50.17
C LEU A 113 -27.62 32.61 48.97
N LEU A 114 -27.63 33.85 48.47
CA LEU A 114 -26.81 34.29 47.32
C LEU A 114 -25.34 34.45 47.68
N THR A 115 -25.06 34.82 48.94
CA THR A 115 -23.71 35.08 49.44
C THR A 115 -23.03 33.81 49.97
N ARG A 116 -23.81 32.75 50.25
CA ARG A 116 -23.26 31.45 50.60
C ARG A 116 -22.54 30.87 49.38
N GLU A 117 -21.23 30.71 49.50
CA GLU A 117 -20.33 30.29 48.42
C GLU A 117 -20.97 29.24 47.51
N THR A 118 -21.23 29.62 46.27
CA THR A 118 -21.51 28.67 45.21
C THR A 118 -20.16 28.21 44.66
N PRO A 119 -19.92 26.88 44.56
CA PRO A 119 -18.72 26.35 43.93
C PRO A 119 -18.49 26.96 42.54
N ARG A 120 -17.25 27.28 42.22
CA ARG A 120 -16.84 27.67 40.86
C ARG A 120 -16.48 26.39 40.11
N GLY A 121 -17.32 25.99 39.16
CA GLY A 121 -17.07 24.81 38.32
C GLY A 121 -18.30 23.96 38.05
N TYR A 122 -19.12 24.40 37.11
CA TYR A 122 -20.28 23.67 36.63
C TYR A 122 -20.04 23.14 35.22
N SER A 123 -20.44 21.92 34.91
CA SER A 123 -20.65 21.50 33.51
C SER A 123 -21.64 22.45 32.80
N VAL A 124 -21.71 22.44 31.46
CA VAL A 124 -22.69 23.24 30.68
C VAL A 124 -24.09 23.15 31.28
N LYS A 125 -24.55 21.91 31.52
CA LYS A 125 -25.88 21.62 32.08
C LYS A 125 -26.07 22.18 33.49
N GLU A 126 -25.04 22.15 34.31
CA GLU A 126 -25.11 22.67 35.68
C GLU A 126 -25.05 24.20 35.73
N ALA A 127 -24.34 24.84 34.79
CA ALA A 127 -24.28 26.29 34.64
C ALA A 127 -25.65 26.81 34.15
N GLU A 128 -26.23 26.17 33.14
CA GLU A 128 -27.59 26.44 32.66
C GLU A 128 -28.65 26.24 33.77
N ALA A 129 -28.56 25.15 34.53
CA ALA A 129 -29.48 24.90 35.64
C ALA A 129 -29.38 25.96 36.74
N LYS A 130 -28.18 26.52 36.99
CA LYS A 130 -28.00 27.62 37.95
C LYS A 130 -28.45 28.96 37.42
N LEU A 131 -28.23 29.22 36.13
CA LEU A 131 -28.75 30.41 35.46
C LEU A 131 -30.29 30.40 35.50
N ALA A 132 -30.93 29.24 35.25
CA ALA A 132 -32.37 29.08 35.38
C ALA A 132 -32.86 29.41 36.80
N LYS A 133 -32.20 28.86 37.83
CA LYS A 133 -32.53 29.15 39.24
C LYS A 133 -32.36 30.63 39.61
N ASN A 134 -31.31 31.30 39.13
CA ASN A 134 -31.13 32.73 39.40
C ASN A 134 -32.11 33.60 38.60
N ASN A 135 -32.52 33.18 37.40
CA ASN A 135 -33.60 33.83 36.66
C ASN A 135 -34.95 33.68 37.38
N ASP A 136 -35.24 32.52 37.96
CA ASP A 136 -36.45 32.31 38.78
C ASP A 136 -36.43 33.23 40.01
N LEU A 137 -35.29 33.35 40.70
CA LEU A 137 -35.14 34.26 41.84
C LEU A 137 -35.25 35.74 41.43
N ARG A 138 -34.69 36.11 40.29
CA ARG A 138 -34.84 37.46 39.70
C ARG A 138 -36.31 37.78 39.45
N LYS A 139 -37.06 36.82 38.91
CA LYS A 139 -38.50 36.95 38.68
C LYS A 139 -39.27 37.07 40.00
N GLU A 140 -38.94 36.26 41.01
CA GLU A 140 -39.53 36.34 42.35
C GLU A 140 -39.30 37.72 42.98
N LEU A 141 -38.10 38.31 42.83
CA LEU A 141 -37.79 39.66 43.28
C LEU A 141 -38.61 40.74 42.54
N GLU A 142 -38.77 40.61 41.22
CA GLU A 142 -39.58 41.56 40.44
C GLU A 142 -41.06 41.46 40.79
N GLU A 143 -41.59 40.27 41.06
CA GLU A 143 -42.94 40.07 41.57
C GLU A 143 -43.12 40.73 42.95
N LYS A 144 -42.13 40.60 43.84
CA LYS A 144 -42.13 41.24 45.17
C LYS A 144 -41.90 42.76 45.10
N ARG A 145 -41.41 43.30 44.00
CA ARG A 145 -41.31 44.76 43.76
C ARG A 145 -42.67 45.44 43.80
N ALA A 146 -43.73 44.77 43.34
CA ALA A 146 -45.09 45.29 43.45
C ALA A 146 -45.51 45.51 44.93
N ASN A 147 -45.03 44.66 45.85
CA ASN A 147 -45.27 44.83 47.28
C ASN A 147 -44.51 46.02 47.84
N LEU A 148 -43.27 46.25 47.39
CA LEU A 148 -42.50 47.45 47.74
C LEU A 148 -43.26 48.72 47.35
N GLU A 149 -43.83 48.73 46.14
CA GLU A 149 -44.59 49.85 45.62
C GLU A 149 -45.91 50.06 46.37
N ASN A 150 -46.61 48.97 46.72
CA ASN A 150 -47.80 49.04 47.57
C ASN A 150 -47.49 49.64 48.95
N VAL A 151 -46.40 49.18 49.60
CA VAL A 151 -45.96 49.71 50.90
C VAL A 151 -45.56 51.19 50.80
N LYS A 152 -44.94 51.61 49.69
CA LYS A 152 -44.65 53.03 49.39
C LYS A 152 -45.93 53.85 49.25
N GLN A 153 -46.90 53.39 48.46
CA GLN A 153 -48.17 54.10 48.28
C GLN A 153 -48.96 54.23 49.58
N LYS A 154 -49.04 53.16 50.38
CA LYS A 154 -49.61 53.20 51.74
C LYS A 154 -48.90 54.25 52.61
N SER A 155 -47.57 54.27 52.56
CA SER A 155 -46.76 55.25 53.30
C SER A 155 -47.02 56.69 52.84
N ASP A 156 -47.03 56.94 51.54
CA ASP A 156 -47.25 58.27 50.95
C ASP A 156 -48.64 58.83 51.28
N SER A 157 -49.66 57.96 51.30
CA SER A 157 -51.02 58.34 51.71
C SER A 157 -51.10 58.74 53.18
N LEU A 158 -50.28 58.11 54.04
CA LEU A 158 -50.27 58.35 55.48
C LEU A 158 -49.43 59.59 55.86
N ILE A 159 -48.40 59.93 55.09
CA ILE A 159 -47.41 60.98 55.37
C ILE A 159 -48.03 62.35 55.72
N GLN A 160 -49.18 62.68 55.13
CA GLN A 160 -49.87 63.96 55.34
C GLN A 160 -50.43 64.09 56.76
N ASP A 161 -50.84 62.98 57.37
CA ASP A 161 -51.47 62.92 58.69
C ASP A 161 -50.45 62.69 59.82
N LEU A 162 -49.19 62.42 59.47
CA LEU A 162 -48.10 62.14 60.41
C LEU A 162 -47.44 63.40 60.96
N SER A 163 -46.99 63.31 62.23
CA SER A 163 -46.06 64.30 62.76
C SER A 163 -44.69 64.20 62.07
N ARG A 164 -43.89 65.27 62.15
CA ARG A 164 -42.54 65.31 61.56
C ARG A 164 -41.65 64.13 62.00
N VAL A 165 -41.84 63.64 63.23
CA VAL A 165 -41.06 62.51 63.76
C VAL A 165 -41.51 61.18 63.15
N GLU A 166 -42.81 60.92 63.06
CA GLU A 166 -43.35 59.69 62.42
C GLU A 166 -43.05 59.66 60.93
N ARG A 167 -43.19 60.81 60.23
CA ARG A 167 -42.82 60.94 58.83
C ARG A 167 -41.36 60.54 58.59
N ASN A 168 -40.44 61.12 59.36
CA ASN A 168 -39.01 60.77 59.29
C ASN A 168 -38.74 59.29 59.65
N MET A 169 -39.61 58.61 60.38
CA MET A 169 -39.47 57.18 60.69
C MET A 169 -39.92 56.33 59.51
N VAL A 170 -41.12 56.57 58.97
CA VAL A 170 -41.66 55.87 57.80
C VAL A 170 -40.74 56.05 56.60
N GLU A 171 -40.30 57.28 56.31
CA GLU A 171 -39.34 57.57 55.23
C GLU A 171 -38.04 56.76 55.38
N ARG A 172 -37.55 56.56 56.61
CA ARG A 172 -36.35 55.73 56.87
C ARG A 172 -36.60 54.24 56.72
N TRP A 173 -37.79 53.74 57.09
CA TRP A 173 -38.18 52.35 56.87
C TRP A 173 -38.23 52.05 55.37
N ILE A 174 -38.91 52.91 54.60
CA ILE A 174 -39.03 52.79 53.14
C ILE A 174 -37.68 52.95 52.44
N ALA A 175 -36.86 53.92 52.87
CA ALA A 175 -35.52 54.10 52.32
C ALA A 175 -34.66 52.85 52.55
N LYS A 176 -34.66 52.30 53.77
CA LYS A 176 -33.92 51.06 54.06
C LYS A 176 -34.43 49.88 53.24
N LEU A 177 -35.73 49.67 53.20
CA LEU A 177 -36.32 48.58 52.41
C LEU A 177 -35.97 48.72 50.92
N THR A 178 -36.03 49.93 50.38
CA THR A 178 -35.64 50.21 48.98
C THR A 178 -34.16 49.92 48.75
N THR A 179 -33.28 50.33 49.66
CA THR A 179 -31.83 50.07 49.55
C THR A 179 -31.50 48.58 49.63
N GLU A 180 -32.07 47.84 50.58
CA GLU A 180 -31.81 46.39 50.70
C GLU A 180 -32.41 45.62 49.51
N SER A 181 -33.60 46.02 49.03
CA SER A 181 -34.21 45.43 47.82
C SER A 181 -33.35 45.63 46.59
N GLN A 182 -32.82 46.85 46.39
CA GLN A 182 -31.93 47.15 45.27
C GLN A 182 -30.63 46.35 45.37
N LYS A 183 -30.04 46.29 46.56
CA LYS A 183 -28.80 45.54 46.81
C LYS A 183 -28.95 44.05 46.46
N VAL A 184 -30.02 43.39 46.90
CA VAL A 184 -30.28 41.98 46.55
C VAL A 184 -30.50 41.82 45.04
N MET A 185 -31.21 42.74 44.40
CA MET A 185 -31.40 42.73 42.95
C MET A 185 -30.08 42.90 42.19
N ASP A 186 -29.19 43.81 42.62
CA ASP A 186 -27.86 44.00 42.02
C ASP A 186 -26.98 42.74 42.18
N ILE A 187 -27.07 42.04 43.32
CA ILE A 187 -26.37 40.76 43.54
C ILE A 187 -26.89 39.70 42.56
N VAL A 188 -28.22 39.55 42.42
CA VAL A 188 -28.81 38.58 41.49
C VAL A 188 -28.48 38.91 40.04
N ASP A 189 -28.56 40.18 39.64
CA ASP A 189 -28.24 40.61 38.27
C ASP A 189 -26.76 40.39 37.94
N SER A 190 -25.85 40.70 38.86
CA SER A 190 -24.41 40.42 38.67
C SER A 190 -24.09 38.93 38.57
N GLN A 191 -24.70 38.09 39.44
CA GLN A 191 -24.54 36.64 39.37
C GLN A 191 -25.16 36.04 38.09
N ASN A 192 -26.33 36.52 37.65
CA ASN A 192 -26.95 36.11 36.40
C ASN A 192 -26.07 36.43 35.19
N ASN A 193 -25.52 37.64 35.12
CA ASN A 193 -24.65 38.02 34.02
C ASN A 193 -23.40 37.13 33.97
N ALA A 194 -22.74 36.89 35.11
CA ALA A 194 -21.57 36.02 35.19
C ALA A 194 -21.90 34.55 34.82
N LEU A 195 -23.03 34.02 35.29
CA LEU A 195 -23.48 32.67 34.93
C LEU A 195 -23.87 32.55 33.46
N ALA A 196 -24.46 33.58 32.88
CA ALA A 196 -24.82 33.62 31.46
C ALA A 196 -23.58 33.68 30.56
N GLU A 197 -22.59 34.49 30.91
CA GLU A 197 -21.29 34.53 30.23
C GLU A 197 -20.60 33.17 30.29
N GLN A 198 -20.49 32.58 31.48
CA GLN A 198 -19.88 31.26 31.67
C GLN A 198 -20.63 30.16 30.89
N ALA A 199 -21.97 30.17 30.89
CA ALA A 199 -22.75 29.21 30.13
C ALA A 199 -22.54 29.37 28.62
N GLY A 200 -22.46 30.62 28.14
CA GLY A 200 -22.17 30.95 26.74
C GLY A 200 -20.79 30.48 26.30
N GLU A 201 -19.74 30.76 27.07
CA GLU A 201 -18.37 30.32 26.78
C GLU A 201 -18.26 28.79 26.71
N LYS A 202 -18.91 28.07 27.63
CA LYS A 202 -18.92 26.60 27.62
C LYS A 202 -19.71 26.02 26.46
N ALA A 203 -20.82 26.64 26.08
CA ALA A 203 -21.59 26.23 24.91
C ALA A 203 -20.77 26.41 23.62
N LEU A 204 -20.07 27.53 23.47
CA LEU A 204 -19.16 27.78 22.34
C LEU A 204 -18.00 26.79 22.30
N PHE A 205 -17.40 26.49 23.46
CA PHE A 205 -16.36 25.47 23.58
C PHE A 205 -16.88 24.08 23.14
N GLN A 206 -18.04 23.66 23.66
CA GLN A 206 -18.63 22.37 23.32
C GLN A 206 -18.96 22.28 21.82
N GLU A 207 -19.55 23.32 21.24
CA GLU A 207 -19.84 23.36 19.80
C GLU A 207 -18.55 23.26 18.97
N SER A 208 -17.49 23.96 19.37
CA SER A 208 -16.19 23.89 18.71
C SER A 208 -15.56 22.50 18.85
N LEU A 209 -15.65 21.88 20.03
CA LEU A 209 -15.16 20.53 20.29
C LEU A 209 -15.89 19.50 19.42
N ASP A 210 -17.21 19.59 19.33
CA ASP A 210 -18.03 18.69 18.50
C ASP A 210 -17.68 18.83 17.02
N LYS A 211 -17.49 20.06 16.52
CA LYS A 211 -17.05 20.31 15.13
C LYS A 211 -15.69 19.70 14.85
N VAL A 212 -14.72 19.87 15.76
CA VAL A 212 -13.39 19.28 15.62
C VAL A 212 -13.45 17.76 15.65
N ASN A 213 -14.24 17.17 16.56
CA ASN A 213 -14.40 15.71 16.66
C ASN A 213 -15.03 15.10 15.40
N LEU A 214 -16.07 15.72 14.86
CA LEU A 214 -16.71 15.29 13.61
C LEU A 214 -15.74 15.39 12.43
N TRP A 215 -14.97 16.48 12.37
CA TRP A 215 -13.99 16.68 11.31
C TRP A 215 -12.85 15.64 11.39
N LEU A 216 -12.31 15.37 12.59
CA LEU A 216 -11.30 14.33 12.79
C LEU A 216 -11.85 12.95 12.40
N GLN A 217 -13.07 12.63 12.82
CA GLN A 217 -13.71 11.35 12.47
C GLN A 217 -13.87 11.17 10.95
N ASP A 218 -14.29 12.20 10.23
CA ASP A 218 -14.38 12.16 8.76
C ASP A 218 -13.01 11.91 8.11
N LYS A 219 -11.96 12.60 8.58
CA LYS A 219 -10.61 12.44 8.03
C LYS A 219 -9.99 11.09 8.38
N GLU A 220 -10.21 10.57 9.59
CA GLU A 220 -9.83 9.21 9.99
C GLU A 220 -10.47 8.16 9.05
N LEU A 221 -11.76 8.32 8.72
CA LEU A 221 -12.46 7.46 7.77
C LEU A 221 -11.92 7.59 6.34
N GLU A 222 -11.51 8.79 5.91
CA GLU A 222 -10.85 8.98 4.61
C GLU A 222 -9.50 8.27 4.53
N VAL A 223 -8.71 8.29 5.62
CA VAL A 223 -7.43 7.58 5.71
C VAL A 223 -7.65 6.07 5.68
N GLN A 224 -8.65 5.54 6.39
CA GLN A 224 -8.98 4.11 6.32
C GLN A 224 -9.30 3.64 4.89
N LYS A 225 -9.98 4.48 4.09
CA LYS A 225 -10.28 4.16 2.68
C LYS A 225 -9.04 4.14 1.78
N LEU A 226 -7.91 4.72 2.21
CA LEU A 226 -6.65 4.70 1.46
C LEU A 226 -5.85 3.41 1.62
N GLN A 227 -6.16 2.57 2.62
CA GLN A 227 -5.42 1.35 2.91
C GLN A 227 -5.49 0.29 1.80
N GLY A 228 -6.55 0.27 0.99
CA GLY A 228 -6.64 -0.63 -0.17
C GLY A 228 -5.80 -0.13 -1.33
N VAL A 229 -4.86 -0.94 -1.84
CA VAL A 229 -3.90 -0.53 -2.88
C VAL A 229 -4.40 -0.90 -4.28
N ARG A 230 -4.24 0.00 -5.26
CA ARG A 230 -4.57 -0.28 -6.66
C ARG A 230 -3.46 -1.08 -7.37
N LEU A 231 -3.81 -1.76 -8.46
CA LEU A 231 -2.83 -2.50 -9.26
C LEU A 231 -1.99 -1.61 -10.16
N ALA A 232 -2.60 -0.63 -10.83
CA ALA A 232 -1.88 0.24 -11.77
C ALA A 232 -1.04 1.27 -11.02
N SER A 233 0.22 1.44 -11.41
CA SER A 233 1.16 2.38 -10.78
C SER A 233 0.60 3.80 -10.75
N GLY A 234 0.04 4.28 -11.87
CA GLY A 234 -0.57 5.59 -11.98
C GLY A 234 -1.81 5.79 -11.11
N ASP A 235 -2.53 4.73 -10.75
CA ASP A 235 -3.64 4.84 -9.79
C ASP A 235 -3.15 4.90 -8.35
N VAL A 236 -2.07 4.19 -8.02
CA VAL A 236 -1.40 4.31 -6.70
C VAL A 236 -0.77 5.71 -6.55
N GLU A 237 -0.22 6.29 -7.61
CA GLU A 237 0.28 7.67 -7.60
C GLU A 237 -0.86 8.68 -7.28
N LYS A 238 -2.07 8.47 -7.79
CA LYS A 238 -3.25 9.27 -7.39
C LYS A 238 -3.59 9.08 -5.91
N GLN A 239 -3.40 7.88 -5.34
CA GLN A 239 -3.58 7.66 -3.91
C GLN A 239 -2.54 8.43 -3.09
N VAL A 240 -1.28 8.45 -3.54
CA VAL A 240 -0.21 9.27 -2.93
C VAL A 240 -0.58 10.75 -2.92
N ASP A 241 -1.09 11.26 -4.04
CA ASP A 241 -1.51 12.66 -4.15
C ASP A 241 -2.73 12.96 -3.28
N LYS A 242 -3.72 12.07 -3.23
CA LYS A 242 -4.84 12.18 -2.27
C LYS A 242 -4.35 12.23 -0.83
N CYS A 243 -3.37 11.39 -0.47
CA CYS A 243 -2.77 11.40 0.87
C CYS A 243 -2.04 12.72 1.18
N LYS A 244 -1.32 13.30 0.21
CA LYS A 244 -0.72 14.65 0.35
C LYS A 244 -1.78 15.72 0.57
N THR A 245 -2.89 15.67 -0.18
CA THR A 245 -4.00 16.61 -0.03
C THR A 245 -4.60 16.53 1.36
N LEU A 246 -4.93 15.31 1.85
CA LEU A 246 -5.42 15.10 3.20
C LEU A 246 -4.44 15.60 4.26
N GLN A 247 -3.14 15.33 4.11
CA GLN A 247 -2.12 15.84 5.02
C GLN A 247 -2.06 17.38 5.01
N SER A 248 -2.23 18.02 3.86
CA SER A 248 -2.32 19.48 3.77
C SER A 248 -3.58 20.02 4.44
N GLU A 249 -4.73 19.34 4.30
CA GLU A 249 -5.98 19.71 4.96
C GLU A 249 -5.85 19.62 6.48
N VAL A 250 -5.21 18.55 6.99
CA VAL A 250 -4.97 18.38 8.43
C VAL A 250 -4.05 19.46 8.99
N ASN A 251 -2.93 19.75 8.31
CA ASN A 251 -2.07 20.85 8.70
C ASN A 251 -2.78 22.22 8.65
N ALA A 252 -3.65 22.44 7.66
CA ALA A 252 -4.44 23.66 7.55
C ALA A 252 -5.53 23.77 8.63
N TYR A 253 -5.90 22.66 9.27
CA TYR A 253 -6.89 22.63 10.35
C TYR A 253 -6.30 22.98 11.72
N GLN A 254 -4.96 22.95 11.88
CA GLN A 254 -4.26 23.27 13.13
C GLN A 254 -4.72 24.56 13.84
N PRO A 255 -5.04 25.67 13.15
CA PRO A 255 -5.56 26.88 13.82
C PRO A 255 -6.88 26.67 14.57
N HIS A 256 -7.73 25.72 14.14
CA HIS A 256 -8.99 25.40 14.83
C HIS A 256 -8.73 24.64 16.13
N LEU A 257 -7.72 23.77 16.15
CA LEU A 257 -7.26 23.09 17.37
C LEU A 257 -6.67 24.10 18.37
N GLU A 258 -5.84 25.03 17.88
CA GLU A 258 -5.29 26.10 18.71
C GLU A 258 -6.39 27.03 19.24
N ASN A 259 -7.43 27.31 18.44
CA ASN A 259 -8.59 28.08 18.90
C ASN A 259 -9.37 27.33 19.99
N LEU A 260 -9.58 26.02 19.83
CA LEU A 260 -10.22 25.17 20.84
C LEU A 260 -9.43 25.18 22.16
N ARG A 261 -8.09 25.12 22.07
CA ARG A 261 -7.19 25.24 23.22
C ARG A 261 -7.32 26.60 23.90
N LYS A 262 -7.38 27.70 23.14
CA LYS A 262 -7.61 29.06 23.71
C LYS A 262 -8.98 29.19 24.38
N MET A 263 -10.01 28.55 23.84
CA MET A 263 -11.35 28.55 24.44
C MET A 263 -11.38 27.81 25.78
N VAL A 264 -10.50 26.81 26.01
CA VAL A 264 -10.46 26.07 27.27
C VAL A 264 -9.75 26.83 28.40
N GLU A 265 -8.76 27.68 28.08
CA GLU A 265 -7.96 28.41 29.08
C GLU A 265 -8.79 29.19 30.12
N PRO A 266 -9.76 30.06 29.75
CA PRO A 266 -10.59 30.76 30.73
C PRO A 266 -11.48 29.80 31.53
N LEU A 267 -11.97 28.73 30.89
CA LEU A 267 -12.83 27.74 31.54
C LEU A 267 -12.09 26.97 32.66
N LEU A 268 -10.77 26.80 32.51
CA LEU A 268 -9.91 26.14 33.51
C LEU A 268 -9.68 26.97 34.77
N LEU A 269 -9.80 28.30 34.69
CA LEU A 269 -9.62 29.19 35.85
C LEU A 269 -10.83 29.16 36.79
N ASP A 270 -12.01 28.90 36.24
CA ASP A 270 -13.30 29.01 36.95
C ASP A 270 -13.97 27.64 37.21
N CYS A 271 -13.18 26.56 37.30
CA CYS A 271 -13.67 25.21 37.54
C CYS A 271 -13.01 24.44 38.68
N SER A 272 -13.68 23.36 39.14
CA SER A 272 -13.12 22.45 40.14
C SER A 272 -11.92 21.67 39.57
N PRO A 273 -11.04 21.12 40.43
CA PRO A 273 -9.91 20.31 39.98
C PRO A 273 -10.31 19.13 39.09
N GLU A 274 -11.46 18.50 39.38
CA GLU A 274 -12.01 17.36 38.62
C GLU A 274 -12.44 17.80 37.22
N LEU A 275 -13.25 18.86 37.11
CA LEU A 275 -13.70 19.39 35.82
C LEU A 275 -12.53 19.94 34.99
N ALA A 276 -11.53 20.55 35.65
CA ALA A 276 -10.31 20.99 34.99
C ALA A 276 -9.54 19.82 34.37
N ALA A 277 -9.48 18.67 35.06
CA ALA A 277 -8.85 17.47 34.55
C ALA A 277 -9.61 16.89 33.35
N GLU A 278 -10.95 16.86 33.41
CA GLU A 278 -11.80 16.42 32.30
C GLU A 278 -11.64 17.31 31.05
N LEU A 279 -11.66 18.65 31.21
CA LEU A 279 -11.45 19.59 30.12
C LEU A 279 -10.08 19.44 29.46
N LYS A 280 -9.02 19.25 30.26
CA LYS A 280 -7.66 18.97 29.76
C LYS A 280 -7.59 17.65 29.02
N HIS A 281 -8.26 16.60 29.54
CA HIS A 281 -8.32 15.30 28.87
C HIS A 281 -8.97 15.41 27.49
N MET A 282 -10.10 16.12 27.37
CA MET A 282 -10.78 16.29 26.08
C MET A 282 -9.91 16.99 25.03
N ILE A 283 -9.13 18.00 25.43
CA ILE A 283 -8.16 18.64 24.54
C ILE A 283 -7.03 17.68 24.16
N SER A 284 -6.44 16.99 25.15
CA SER A 284 -5.37 16.02 24.92
C SER A 284 -5.81 14.93 23.95
N GLU A 285 -7.03 14.39 24.11
CA GLU A 285 -7.56 13.35 23.22
C GLU A 285 -7.68 13.83 21.77
N VAL A 286 -8.13 15.06 21.56
CA VAL A 286 -8.22 15.67 20.23
C VAL A 286 -6.83 15.93 19.63
N GLU A 287 -5.88 16.40 20.43
CA GLU A 287 -4.49 16.62 20.03
C GLU A 287 -3.80 15.30 19.66
N ASP A 288 -3.94 14.27 20.50
CA ASP A 288 -3.40 12.92 20.28
C ASP A 288 -3.98 12.29 19.01
N ARG A 289 -5.29 12.44 18.77
CA ARG A 289 -5.93 11.97 17.53
C ARG A 289 -5.40 12.70 16.30
N ASN A 290 -5.22 14.02 16.37
CA ASN A 290 -4.66 14.80 15.26
C ASN A 290 -3.21 14.41 14.96
N GLU A 291 -2.37 14.25 15.99
CA GLU A 291 -0.99 13.78 15.84
C GLU A 291 -0.94 12.36 15.28
N GLY A 292 -1.79 11.47 15.78
CA GLY A 292 -1.96 10.11 15.28
C GLY A 292 -2.37 10.10 13.80
N LEU A 293 -3.31 10.96 13.40
CA LEU A 293 -3.76 11.12 12.02
C LEU A 293 -2.64 11.61 11.10
N LEU A 294 -1.87 12.62 11.51
CA LEU A 294 -0.71 13.11 10.75
C LEU A 294 0.37 12.05 10.59
N SER A 295 0.64 11.28 11.66
CA SER A 295 1.59 10.17 11.64
C SER A 295 1.14 9.06 10.71
N ALA A 296 -0.13 8.64 10.79
CA ALA A 296 -0.75 7.65 9.92
C ALA A 296 -0.68 8.09 8.45
N LEU A 297 -1.06 9.33 8.13
CA LEU A 297 -0.96 9.88 6.78
C LEU A 297 0.48 9.85 6.25
N LYS A 298 1.47 10.19 7.08
CA LYS A 298 2.88 10.17 6.68
C LYS A 298 3.36 8.74 6.41
N GLN A 299 2.96 7.78 7.25
CA GLN A 299 3.29 6.36 7.06
C GLN A 299 2.64 5.80 5.80
N GLU A 300 1.34 6.00 5.62
CA GLU A 300 0.57 5.57 4.45
C GLU A 300 1.14 6.20 3.16
N GLN A 301 1.52 7.48 3.18
CA GLN A 301 2.17 8.11 2.03
C GLN A 301 3.50 7.43 1.67
N GLY A 302 4.29 7.03 2.67
CA GLY A 302 5.53 6.29 2.47
C GLY A 302 5.27 4.93 1.82
N GLN A 303 4.36 4.15 2.40
CA GLN A 303 3.98 2.84 1.88
C GLN A 303 3.42 2.92 0.46
N LEU A 304 2.53 3.87 0.18
CA LEU A 304 1.97 4.07 -1.16
C LEU A 304 3.04 4.47 -2.19
N LYS A 305 4.09 5.21 -1.80
CA LYS A 305 5.23 5.50 -2.70
C LYS A 305 6.03 4.24 -3.02
N ASP A 306 6.30 3.40 -2.03
CA ASP A 306 7.01 2.14 -2.21
C ASP A 306 6.18 1.18 -3.09
N HIS A 307 4.87 1.10 -2.85
CA HIS A 307 3.94 0.38 -3.69
C HIS A 307 3.97 0.92 -5.13
N ALA A 308 3.83 2.24 -5.35
CA ALA A 308 3.85 2.83 -6.68
C ALA A 308 5.14 2.47 -7.45
N ALA A 309 6.30 2.54 -6.78
CA ALA A 309 7.59 2.15 -7.35
C ALA A 309 7.61 0.66 -7.74
N ALA A 310 7.12 -0.23 -6.87
CA ALA A 310 7.04 -1.67 -7.14
C ALA A 310 6.10 -1.98 -8.33
N ARG A 311 4.92 -1.35 -8.40
CA ARG A 311 3.98 -1.51 -9.53
C ARG A 311 4.58 -0.99 -10.83
N LYS A 312 5.29 0.14 -10.80
CA LYS A 312 5.97 0.71 -11.98
C LYS A 312 7.08 -0.21 -12.50
N LEU A 313 7.86 -0.84 -11.61
CA LEU A 313 8.85 -1.84 -11.99
C LEU A 313 8.18 -3.07 -12.63
N PHE A 314 7.11 -3.58 -12.02
CA PHE A 314 6.32 -4.68 -12.56
C PHE A 314 5.80 -4.38 -13.98
N GLU A 315 5.17 -3.22 -14.18
CA GLU A 315 4.67 -2.78 -15.49
C GLU A 315 5.80 -2.67 -16.52
N THR A 316 6.95 -2.13 -16.11
CA THR A 316 8.14 -2.01 -16.97
C THR A 316 8.66 -3.37 -17.39
N ASP A 317 8.73 -4.34 -16.49
CA ASP A 317 9.24 -5.67 -16.78
C ASP A 317 8.26 -6.50 -17.63
N VAL A 318 6.95 -6.37 -17.39
CA VAL A 318 5.92 -6.92 -18.29
C VAL A 318 6.08 -6.35 -19.71
N GLN A 319 6.32 -5.04 -19.85
CA GLN A 319 6.55 -4.42 -21.16
C GLN A 319 7.84 -4.91 -21.82
N LYS A 320 8.93 -5.12 -21.06
CA LYS A 320 10.17 -5.71 -21.59
C LYS A 320 9.93 -7.11 -22.13
N VAL A 321 9.21 -7.96 -21.39
CA VAL A 321 8.87 -9.32 -21.85
C VAL A 321 8.01 -9.26 -23.11
N ASP A 322 6.96 -8.44 -23.14
CA ASP A 322 6.08 -8.32 -24.30
C ASP A 322 6.84 -7.82 -25.54
N ARG A 323 7.70 -6.81 -25.38
CA ARG A 323 8.55 -6.29 -26.45
C ARG A 323 9.51 -7.35 -26.99
N TRP A 324 10.23 -8.03 -26.10
CA TRP A 324 11.15 -9.08 -26.50
C TRP A 324 10.43 -10.23 -27.21
N CYS A 325 9.26 -10.63 -26.72
CA CYS A 325 8.44 -11.66 -27.36
C CYS A 325 8.08 -11.24 -28.79
N LYS A 326 7.61 -10.01 -29.00
CA LYS A 326 7.25 -9.49 -30.33
C LYS A 326 8.46 -9.44 -31.27
N GLU A 327 9.58 -8.86 -30.83
CA GLU A 327 10.80 -8.74 -31.64
C GLU A 327 11.36 -10.11 -32.01
N THR A 328 11.36 -11.05 -31.07
CA THR A 328 11.90 -12.40 -31.29
C THR A 328 10.98 -13.24 -32.15
N GLU A 329 9.65 -13.12 -31.98
CA GLU A 329 8.68 -13.76 -32.84
C GLU A 329 8.84 -13.30 -34.30
N ILE A 330 9.06 -12.01 -34.54
CA ILE A 330 9.36 -11.49 -35.87
C ILE A 330 10.66 -12.11 -36.39
N SER A 331 11.71 -12.20 -35.58
CA SER A 331 12.97 -12.86 -35.97
C SER A 331 12.80 -14.36 -36.28
N CYS A 332 11.80 -15.03 -35.72
CA CYS A 332 11.50 -16.45 -35.93
C CYS A 332 10.34 -16.68 -36.92
N SER A 333 9.80 -15.62 -37.54
CA SER A 333 8.62 -15.68 -38.40
C SER A 333 8.87 -16.46 -39.69
N THR A 334 10.09 -16.38 -40.23
CA THR A 334 10.52 -17.17 -41.38
C THR A 334 11.14 -18.49 -40.93
N GLU A 335 10.84 -19.56 -41.66
CA GLU A 335 11.45 -20.85 -41.41
C GLU A 335 12.96 -20.82 -41.70
N PRO A 336 13.79 -21.54 -40.92
CA PRO A 336 15.21 -21.66 -41.22
C PRO A 336 15.39 -22.34 -42.57
N ASN A 337 16.25 -21.77 -43.41
CA ASN A 337 16.60 -22.40 -44.68
C ASN A 337 17.58 -23.55 -44.44
N LEU A 338 17.05 -24.78 -44.40
CA LEU A 338 17.85 -25.99 -44.24
C LEU A 338 18.58 -26.36 -45.56
N GLU A 339 18.11 -25.87 -46.70
CA GLU A 339 18.63 -26.07 -48.05
C GLU A 339 19.66 -25.00 -48.42
N CYS A 340 20.77 -24.97 -47.69
CA CYS A 340 21.87 -24.01 -47.89
C CYS A 340 23.25 -24.67 -47.75
N ALA A 341 24.34 -23.91 -47.89
CA ALA A 341 25.68 -24.42 -47.60
C ALA A 341 25.88 -24.67 -46.09
N ILE A 342 26.78 -25.59 -45.71
CA ILE A 342 27.06 -25.93 -44.30
C ILE A 342 27.42 -24.70 -43.45
N GLN A 343 28.16 -23.74 -44.01
CA GLN A 343 28.57 -22.51 -43.34
C GLN A 343 27.36 -21.62 -43.00
N VAL A 344 26.43 -21.47 -43.95
CA VAL A 344 25.19 -20.69 -43.77
C VAL A 344 24.31 -21.35 -42.70
N LEU A 345 24.20 -22.67 -42.72
CA LEU A 345 23.45 -23.42 -41.71
C LEU A 345 24.07 -23.28 -40.31
N ALA A 346 25.41 -23.27 -40.22
CA ALA A 346 26.13 -23.03 -38.97
C ALA A 346 25.86 -21.62 -38.41
N GLU A 347 25.83 -20.60 -39.27
CA GLU A 347 25.47 -19.23 -38.88
C GLU A 347 24.01 -19.14 -38.39
N GLN A 348 23.07 -19.78 -39.08
CA GLN A 348 21.67 -19.85 -38.65
C GLN A 348 21.52 -20.56 -37.29
N ASN A 349 22.19 -21.70 -37.11
CA ASN A 349 22.17 -22.43 -35.83
C ASN A 349 22.75 -21.56 -34.70
N LYS A 350 23.87 -20.86 -34.96
CA LYS A 350 24.45 -19.90 -34.00
C LYS A 350 23.47 -18.79 -33.63
N HIS A 351 22.74 -18.25 -34.59
CA HIS A 351 21.69 -17.24 -34.35
C HIS A 351 20.60 -17.77 -33.41
N TYR A 352 20.02 -18.94 -33.69
CA TYR A 352 18.97 -19.51 -32.83
C TYR A 352 19.49 -19.94 -31.46
N LYS A 353 20.72 -20.44 -31.33
CA LYS A 353 21.37 -20.69 -30.03
C LYS A 353 21.56 -19.40 -29.22
N ASN A 354 21.90 -18.28 -29.85
CA ASN A 354 21.97 -16.98 -29.17
C ASN A 354 20.59 -16.52 -28.67
N LEU A 355 19.54 -16.71 -29.48
CA LEU A 355 18.15 -16.45 -29.06
C LEU A 355 17.74 -17.37 -27.89
N GLN A 356 18.14 -18.65 -27.91
CA GLN A 356 17.88 -19.60 -26.83
C GLN A 356 18.56 -19.16 -25.51
N ASN A 357 19.80 -18.68 -25.57
CA ASN A 357 20.49 -18.12 -24.40
C ASN A 357 19.77 -16.88 -23.85
N THR A 358 19.32 -15.98 -24.73
CA THR A 358 18.56 -14.78 -24.33
C THR A 358 17.20 -15.17 -23.74
N SER A 359 16.54 -16.21 -24.29
CA SER A 359 15.29 -16.75 -23.76
C SER A 359 15.41 -17.24 -22.32
N GLN A 360 16.59 -17.73 -21.88
CA GLN A 360 16.83 -18.11 -20.49
C GLN A 360 16.84 -16.90 -19.54
N LEU A 361 17.39 -15.76 -19.98
CA LEU A 361 17.36 -14.52 -19.21
C LEU A 361 15.91 -14.01 -19.05
N PHE A 362 15.12 -14.08 -20.13
CA PHE A 362 13.70 -13.73 -20.08
C PHE A 362 12.87 -14.73 -19.27
N ALA A 363 13.27 -16.00 -19.16
CA ALA A 363 12.65 -16.96 -18.26
C ALA A 363 12.70 -16.48 -16.80
N SER A 364 13.88 -16.03 -16.38
CA SER A 364 14.11 -15.45 -15.05
C SER A 364 13.28 -14.19 -14.84
N LEU A 365 13.22 -13.30 -15.84
CA LEU A 365 12.41 -12.08 -15.76
C LEU A 365 10.90 -12.38 -15.66
N VAL A 366 10.39 -13.37 -16.39
CA VAL A 366 8.99 -13.83 -16.28
C VAL A 366 8.72 -14.36 -14.88
N LYS A 367 9.65 -15.13 -14.31
CA LYS A 367 9.53 -15.60 -12.92
C LYS A 367 9.50 -14.43 -11.93
N GLU A 368 10.38 -13.43 -12.08
CA GLU A 368 10.35 -12.23 -11.22
C GLU A 368 9.04 -11.44 -11.34
N VAL A 369 8.46 -11.38 -12.55
CA VAL A 369 7.13 -10.79 -12.79
C VAL A 369 6.04 -11.59 -12.06
N GLU A 370 6.07 -12.92 -12.13
CA GLU A 370 5.15 -13.80 -11.40
C GLU A 370 5.30 -13.65 -9.88
N ASP A 371 6.53 -13.65 -9.36
CA ASP A 371 6.84 -13.50 -7.94
C ASP A 371 6.36 -12.14 -7.40
N ARG A 372 6.63 -11.05 -8.13
CA ARG A 372 6.10 -9.70 -7.77
C ARG A 372 4.58 -9.64 -7.84
N GLY A 373 3.98 -10.25 -8.85
CA GLY A 373 2.52 -10.35 -8.95
C GLY A 373 1.92 -11.08 -7.73
N ALA A 374 2.53 -12.17 -7.29
CA ALA A 374 2.07 -12.90 -6.10
C ALA A 374 2.10 -12.04 -4.82
N ILE A 375 3.10 -11.17 -4.67
CA ILE A 375 3.20 -10.22 -3.55
C ILE A 375 2.05 -9.21 -3.57
N PHE A 376 1.56 -8.79 -4.74
CA PHE A 376 0.48 -7.80 -4.84
C PHE A 376 -0.91 -8.38 -4.53
N LEU A 377 -1.15 -9.67 -4.75
CA LEU A 377 -2.46 -10.32 -4.57
C LEU A 377 -3.16 -10.05 -3.22
N PRO A 378 -2.49 -10.13 -2.05
CA PRO A 378 -3.14 -9.86 -0.78
C PRO A 378 -3.51 -8.38 -0.55
N GLU A 379 -2.85 -7.44 -1.24
CA GLU A 379 -2.98 -5.99 -0.98
C GLU A 379 -4.00 -5.30 -1.90
N ILE A 380 -4.32 -5.91 -3.05
CA ILE A 380 -5.12 -5.27 -4.10
C ILE A 380 -6.62 -5.58 -4.01
N TYR A 381 -7.42 -4.67 -4.56
CA TYR A 381 -8.87 -4.85 -4.69
C TYR A 381 -9.23 -6.08 -5.54
N GLU A 382 -10.36 -6.71 -5.21
CA GLU A 382 -10.83 -7.93 -5.88
C GLU A 382 -10.94 -7.81 -7.41
N ALA A 383 -11.44 -6.67 -7.89
CA ALA A 383 -11.54 -6.38 -9.32
C ALA A 383 -10.17 -6.29 -10.02
N ASP A 384 -9.13 -5.91 -9.28
CA ASP A 384 -7.76 -5.80 -9.79
C ASP A 384 -6.99 -7.12 -9.71
N LYS A 385 -7.39 -8.06 -8.81
CA LYS A 385 -6.83 -9.42 -8.77
C LYS A 385 -7.01 -10.14 -10.11
N VAL A 386 -8.22 -10.12 -10.66
CA VAL A 386 -8.52 -10.75 -11.96
C VAL A 386 -7.67 -10.14 -13.09
N LYS A 387 -7.44 -8.82 -13.07
CA LYS A 387 -6.58 -8.15 -14.07
C LYS A 387 -5.12 -8.57 -13.93
N LEU A 388 -4.63 -8.66 -12.70
CA LEU A 388 -3.27 -9.10 -12.42
C LEU A 388 -3.06 -10.54 -12.89
N GLU A 389 -3.94 -11.46 -12.51
CA GLU A 389 -3.91 -12.86 -12.95
C GLU A 389 -3.96 -12.98 -14.48
N GLY A 390 -4.82 -12.20 -15.15
CA GLY A 390 -4.87 -12.14 -16.61
C GLY A 390 -3.56 -11.64 -17.23
N THR A 391 -2.93 -10.63 -16.64
CA THR A 391 -1.64 -10.07 -17.09
C THR A 391 -0.51 -11.09 -16.92
N LEU A 392 -0.44 -11.76 -15.76
CA LEU A 392 0.55 -12.80 -15.48
C LEU A 392 0.39 -13.98 -16.46
N LYS A 393 -0.85 -14.47 -16.62
CA LYS A 393 -1.16 -15.55 -17.56
C LYS A 393 -0.78 -15.17 -18.99
N SER A 394 -1.19 -14.00 -19.47
CA SER A 394 -0.85 -13.54 -20.82
C SER A 394 0.66 -13.40 -21.02
N THR A 395 1.39 -12.93 -20.01
CA THR A 395 2.85 -12.75 -20.09
C THR A 395 3.56 -14.10 -20.21
N ARG A 396 3.16 -15.05 -19.35
CA ARG A 396 3.67 -16.43 -19.35
C ARG A 396 3.38 -17.15 -20.67
N GLU A 397 2.14 -17.06 -21.18
CA GLU A 397 1.74 -17.72 -22.44
C GLU A 397 2.50 -17.16 -23.64
N LYS A 398 2.65 -15.84 -23.74
CA LYS A 398 3.44 -15.20 -24.80
C LYS A 398 4.90 -15.65 -24.76
N TYR A 399 5.52 -15.64 -23.58
CA TYR A 399 6.89 -16.11 -23.39
C TYR A 399 7.04 -17.57 -23.81
N ASN A 400 6.20 -18.47 -23.28
CA ASN A 400 6.29 -19.92 -23.56
C ASN A 400 6.15 -20.23 -25.05
N ARG A 401 5.27 -19.51 -25.75
CA ARG A 401 5.10 -19.65 -27.20
C ARG A 401 6.37 -19.27 -27.96
N VAL A 402 6.99 -18.14 -27.63
CA VAL A 402 8.24 -17.69 -28.26
C VAL A 402 9.39 -18.62 -27.91
N ALA A 403 9.51 -19.05 -26.65
CA ALA A 403 10.54 -20.00 -26.22
C ALA A 403 10.42 -21.36 -26.94
N ALA A 404 9.19 -21.86 -27.13
CA ALA A 404 8.93 -23.07 -27.90
C ALA A 404 9.34 -22.90 -29.37
N LEU A 405 8.99 -21.78 -29.99
CA LEU A 405 9.36 -21.47 -31.38
C LEU A 405 10.89 -21.39 -31.56
N ILE A 406 11.61 -20.70 -30.66
CA ILE A 406 13.08 -20.62 -30.69
C ILE A 406 13.68 -22.03 -30.57
N LYS A 407 13.18 -22.84 -29.64
CA LYS A 407 13.66 -24.21 -29.42
C LYS A 407 13.46 -25.06 -30.67
N GLU A 408 12.27 -25.02 -31.26
CA GLU A 408 11.97 -25.73 -32.50
C GLU A 408 12.93 -25.34 -33.63
N ARG A 409 13.15 -24.02 -33.85
CA ARG A 409 14.07 -23.56 -34.89
C ARG A 409 15.51 -23.99 -34.61
N ALA A 410 15.98 -23.89 -33.36
CA ALA A 410 17.33 -24.30 -32.96
C ALA A 410 17.54 -25.81 -33.16
N ASP A 411 16.60 -26.64 -32.69
CA ASP A 411 16.67 -28.11 -32.79
C ASP A 411 16.67 -28.55 -34.26
N ASN A 412 15.87 -27.91 -35.12
CA ASN A 412 15.84 -28.18 -36.56
C ASN A 412 17.18 -27.83 -37.24
N THR A 413 17.74 -26.65 -36.97
CA THR A 413 19.02 -26.23 -37.55
C THR A 413 20.19 -27.07 -37.02
N GLU A 414 20.16 -27.46 -35.74
CA GLU A 414 21.20 -28.29 -35.12
C GLU A 414 21.19 -29.71 -35.69
N THR A 415 20.01 -30.32 -35.85
CA THR A 415 19.87 -31.66 -36.45
C THR A 415 20.36 -31.67 -37.90
N ALA A 416 19.96 -30.67 -38.69
CA ALA A 416 20.41 -30.54 -40.08
C ALA A 416 21.93 -30.31 -40.16
N LEU A 417 22.49 -29.47 -39.27
CA LEU A 417 23.93 -29.18 -39.23
C LEU A 417 24.73 -30.43 -38.86
N HIS A 418 24.26 -31.19 -37.88
CA HIS A 418 24.90 -32.44 -37.46
C HIS A 418 24.92 -33.47 -38.60
N SER A 419 23.78 -33.69 -39.26
CA SER A 419 23.71 -34.61 -40.42
C SER A 419 24.63 -34.17 -41.55
N ARG A 420 24.73 -32.86 -41.82
CA ARG A 420 25.58 -32.32 -42.90
C ARG A 420 27.07 -32.40 -42.55
N SER A 421 27.43 -32.15 -41.28
CA SER A 421 28.80 -32.35 -40.79
C SER A 421 29.24 -33.80 -40.95
N GLN A 422 28.38 -34.76 -40.60
CA GLN A 422 28.70 -36.18 -40.73
C GLN A 422 29.02 -36.57 -42.19
N VAL A 423 28.22 -36.10 -43.15
CA VAL A 423 28.50 -36.35 -44.57
C VAL A 423 29.82 -35.70 -45.00
N HIS A 424 30.07 -34.47 -44.57
CA HIS A 424 31.32 -33.76 -44.88
C HIS A 424 32.55 -34.48 -44.30
N ASP A 425 32.46 -34.99 -43.08
CA ASP A 425 33.53 -35.77 -42.45
C ASP A 425 33.78 -37.09 -43.20
N SER A 426 32.71 -37.80 -43.60
CA SER A 426 32.83 -39.02 -44.41
C SER A 426 33.39 -38.78 -45.82
N VAL A 427 33.06 -37.64 -46.45
CA VAL A 427 33.65 -37.22 -47.73
C VAL A 427 35.15 -36.96 -47.57
N THR A 428 35.55 -36.30 -46.49
CA THR A 428 36.96 -36.01 -46.20
C THR A 428 37.74 -37.30 -45.95
N GLU A 429 37.22 -38.20 -45.12
CA GLU A 429 37.82 -39.52 -44.86
C GLU A 429 37.97 -40.35 -46.15
N ALA A 430 36.92 -40.40 -46.98
CA ALA A 430 36.97 -41.12 -48.25
C ALA A 430 37.98 -40.52 -49.22
N THR A 431 38.10 -39.19 -49.26
CA THR A 431 39.10 -38.47 -50.07
C THR A 431 40.52 -38.84 -49.64
N ASP A 432 40.81 -38.77 -48.34
CA ASP A 432 42.14 -39.09 -47.80
C ASP A 432 42.51 -40.55 -48.02
N TRP A 433 41.56 -41.46 -47.79
CA TRP A 433 41.74 -42.89 -48.05
C TRP A 433 42.00 -43.18 -49.54
N LEU A 434 41.22 -42.56 -50.44
CA LEU A 434 41.40 -42.72 -51.89
C LEU A 434 42.76 -42.22 -52.35
N ASN A 435 43.19 -41.05 -51.87
CA ASN A 435 44.50 -40.50 -52.19
C ASN A 435 45.63 -41.47 -51.77
N ASN A 436 45.55 -42.04 -50.57
CA ASN A 436 46.51 -43.04 -50.09
C ASN A 436 46.54 -44.30 -50.96
N ILE A 437 45.38 -44.85 -51.32
CA ILE A 437 45.31 -46.05 -52.19
C ILE A 437 45.86 -45.74 -53.59
N GLN A 438 45.49 -44.61 -54.18
CA GLN A 438 46.02 -44.18 -55.47
C GLN A 438 47.53 -44.02 -55.44
N ASP A 439 48.10 -43.53 -54.35
CA ASP A 439 49.54 -43.39 -54.19
C ASP A 439 50.25 -44.75 -53.99
N GLN A 440 49.66 -45.67 -53.23
CA GLN A 440 50.15 -47.06 -53.14
C GLN A 440 50.17 -47.72 -54.53
N ILE A 441 49.10 -47.57 -55.32
CA ILE A 441 49.04 -48.09 -56.70
C ILE A 441 50.14 -47.48 -57.56
N LYS A 442 50.33 -46.14 -57.53
CA LYS A 442 51.38 -45.46 -58.30
C LYS A 442 52.78 -45.96 -57.90
N GLN A 443 53.04 -46.16 -56.61
CA GLN A 443 54.32 -46.68 -56.12
C GLN A 443 54.59 -48.10 -56.63
N LEU A 444 53.58 -48.98 -56.57
CA LEU A 444 53.72 -50.36 -57.08
C LEU A 444 53.86 -50.41 -58.59
N GLN A 445 53.18 -49.54 -59.34
CA GLN A 445 53.33 -49.45 -60.80
C GLN A 445 54.75 -49.07 -61.23
N GLY A 446 55.48 -48.30 -60.41
CA GLY A 446 56.88 -47.98 -60.64
C GLY A 446 57.86 -49.11 -60.25
N THR A 447 57.39 -50.20 -59.64
CA THR A 447 58.23 -51.30 -59.16
C THR A 447 58.38 -52.38 -60.25
N PRO A 448 59.59 -52.68 -60.72
CA PRO A 448 59.81 -53.76 -61.67
C PRO A 448 59.49 -55.12 -61.04
N VAL A 449 58.89 -56.03 -61.82
CA VAL A 449 58.39 -57.34 -61.38
C VAL A 449 59.50 -58.31 -60.94
N GLY A 450 60.78 -58.01 -61.24
CA GLY A 450 61.92 -58.87 -60.92
C GLY A 450 62.04 -60.11 -61.82
N PRO A 451 63.17 -60.85 -61.78
CA PRO A 451 63.42 -61.99 -62.67
C PRO A 451 62.76 -63.30 -62.20
N THR A 452 62.43 -63.47 -60.92
CA THR A 452 61.96 -64.75 -60.37
C THR A 452 60.44 -64.84 -60.24
N THR A 453 59.92 -66.08 -60.09
CA THR A 453 58.48 -66.31 -59.87
C THR A 453 58.06 -65.74 -58.51
N GLU A 454 58.93 -65.80 -57.52
CA GLU A 454 58.75 -65.24 -56.18
C GLU A 454 58.60 -63.71 -56.22
N ASP A 455 59.41 -63.01 -57.03
CA ASP A 455 59.31 -61.56 -57.19
C ASP A 455 57.95 -61.15 -57.78
N ALA A 456 57.48 -61.88 -58.80
CA ALA A 456 56.19 -61.65 -59.43
C ALA A 456 55.01 -61.96 -58.49
N ASN A 457 55.13 -63.02 -57.68
CA ASN A 457 54.13 -63.36 -56.66
C ASN A 457 54.09 -62.34 -55.54
N SER A 458 55.24 -61.82 -55.08
CA SER A 458 55.28 -60.79 -54.05
C SER A 458 54.65 -59.48 -54.53
N LEU A 459 54.83 -59.11 -55.80
CA LEU A 459 54.16 -57.94 -56.37
C LEU A 459 52.65 -58.18 -56.52
N LEU A 460 52.24 -59.39 -56.94
CA LEU A 460 50.83 -59.78 -57.03
C LEU A 460 50.15 -59.71 -55.66
N GLU A 461 50.76 -60.25 -54.61
CA GLU A 461 50.24 -60.24 -53.24
C GLU A 461 49.99 -58.81 -52.75
N LYS A 462 50.87 -57.86 -53.08
CA LYS A 462 50.68 -56.44 -52.76
C LYS A 462 49.48 -55.82 -53.48
N TYR A 463 49.26 -56.16 -54.75
CA TYR A 463 48.07 -55.70 -55.47
C TYR A 463 46.78 -56.38 -54.96
N GLU A 464 46.85 -57.65 -54.55
CA GLU A 464 45.73 -58.37 -53.93
C GLU A 464 45.37 -57.79 -52.56
N ASP A 465 46.35 -57.38 -51.73
CA ASP A 465 46.13 -56.64 -50.49
C ASP A 465 45.44 -55.28 -50.73
N ILE A 466 45.85 -54.54 -51.78
CA ILE A 466 45.14 -53.31 -52.17
C ILE A 466 43.71 -53.61 -52.65
N SER A 467 43.52 -54.68 -53.44
CA SER A 467 42.19 -55.10 -53.91
C SER A 467 41.26 -55.43 -52.73
N GLU A 468 41.77 -56.14 -51.73
CA GLU A 468 41.03 -56.43 -50.49
C GLU A 468 40.68 -55.15 -49.73
N LYS A 469 41.63 -54.22 -49.58
CA LYS A 469 41.38 -52.90 -48.97
C LYS A 469 40.30 -52.12 -49.73
N ILE A 470 40.31 -52.14 -51.05
CA ILE A 470 39.29 -51.49 -51.90
C ILE A 470 37.92 -52.12 -51.72
N ALA A 471 37.85 -53.45 -51.71
CA ALA A 471 36.60 -54.18 -51.48
C ALA A 471 36.02 -53.86 -50.09
N ASN A 472 36.87 -53.80 -49.07
CA ASN A 472 36.46 -53.48 -47.70
C ASN A 472 35.95 -52.03 -47.54
N PHE A 473 36.38 -51.10 -48.40
CA PHE A 473 35.93 -49.71 -48.37
C PHE A 473 34.64 -49.45 -49.18
N GLN A 474 34.19 -50.42 -49.98
CA GLN A 474 32.97 -50.32 -50.81
C GLN A 474 31.73 -49.85 -50.02
N PRO A 475 31.46 -50.33 -48.79
CA PRO A 475 30.27 -49.89 -48.04
C PRO A 475 30.28 -48.38 -47.74
N SER A 476 31.45 -47.78 -47.49
CA SER A 476 31.59 -46.35 -47.23
C SER A 476 31.23 -45.51 -48.46
N ILE A 477 31.70 -45.92 -49.64
CA ILE A 477 31.33 -45.28 -50.92
C ILE A 477 29.83 -45.46 -51.21
N ALA A 478 29.26 -46.62 -50.91
CA ALA A 478 27.82 -46.85 -51.07
C ALA A 478 26.98 -45.95 -50.16
N GLN A 479 27.40 -45.74 -48.89
CA GLN A 479 26.73 -44.83 -47.97
C GLN A 479 26.78 -43.37 -48.44
N LEU A 480 27.94 -42.92 -48.93
CA LEU A 480 28.08 -41.58 -49.52
C LEU A 480 27.17 -41.41 -50.75
N ASN A 481 27.11 -42.40 -51.63
CA ASN A 481 26.22 -42.35 -52.80
C ASN A 481 24.73 -42.28 -52.43
N GLN A 482 24.30 -42.95 -51.35
CA GLN A 482 22.93 -42.81 -50.84
C GLN A 482 22.63 -41.38 -50.33
N ALA A 483 23.64 -40.61 -49.94
CA ALA A 483 23.47 -39.23 -49.52
C ALA A 483 23.30 -38.26 -50.71
N VAL A 484 23.76 -38.60 -51.91
CA VAL A 484 23.74 -37.73 -53.11
C VAL A 484 22.34 -37.23 -53.44
N GLU A 485 21.36 -38.13 -53.47
CA GLU A 485 19.99 -37.77 -53.86
C GLU A 485 19.36 -36.82 -52.84
N ARG A 486 19.65 -37.03 -51.54
CA ARG A 486 19.22 -36.14 -50.45
C ARG A 486 19.91 -34.77 -50.52
N LEU A 487 21.20 -34.72 -50.87
CA LEU A 487 21.92 -33.46 -51.04
C LEU A 487 21.36 -32.66 -52.22
N ARG A 488 21.10 -33.33 -53.36
CA ARG A 488 20.50 -32.71 -54.54
C ARG A 488 19.10 -32.18 -54.28
N SER A 489 18.24 -32.96 -53.61
CA SER A 489 16.89 -32.50 -53.24
C SER A 489 16.92 -31.27 -52.35
N ASN A 490 18.01 -31.09 -51.59
CA ASN A 490 18.21 -29.98 -50.66
C ASN A 490 19.06 -28.84 -51.25
N GLY A 491 19.23 -28.80 -52.58
CA GLY A 491 19.94 -27.72 -53.28
C GLY A 491 21.48 -27.75 -53.21
N GLN A 492 22.06 -28.77 -52.57
CA GLN A 492 23.51 -28.92 -52.35
C GLN A 492 24.18 -29.70 -53.49
N ASN A 493 24.14 -29.11 -54.69
CA ASN A 493 24.66 -29.78 -55.88
C ASN A 493 26.18 -29.94 -55.86
N VAL A 494 26.92 -29.01 -55.23
CA VAL A 494 28.40 -29.05 -55.21
C VAL A 494 28.88 -30.25 -54.38
N GLU A 495 28.38 -30.41 -53.16
CA GLU A 495 28.75 -31.55 -52.30
C GLU A 495 28.27 -32.89 -52.87
N ALA A 496 27.12 -32.89 -53.56
CA ALA A 496 26.67 -34.07 -54.31
C ALA A 496 27.61 -34.41 -55.48
N ASP A 497 28.10 -33.40 -56.19
CA ASP A 497 29.04 -33.58 -57.30
C ASP A 497 30.43 -34.04 -56.79
N GLU A 498 30.89 -33.57 -55.63
CA GLU A 498 32.10 -34.07 -54.96
C GLU A 498 32.02 -35.57 -54.65
N ILE A 499 30.90 -36.05 -54.11
CA ILE A 499 30.69 -37.49 -53.84
C ILE A 499 30.71 -38.30 -55.14
N LEU A 500 30.09 -37.79 -56.21
CA LEU A 500 30.11 -38.46 -57.52
C LEU A 500 31.53 -38.51 -58.10
N GLN A 501 32.30 -37.44 -57.93
CA GLN A 501 33.70 -37.41 -58.32
C GLN A 501 34.53 -38.43 -57.53
N LEU A 502 34.33 -38.54 -56.22
CA LEU A 502 34.98 -39.56 -55.39
C LEU A 502 34.59 -40.98 -55.82
N THR A 503 33.32 -41.20 -56.15
CA THR A 503 32.84 -42.50 -56.65
C THR A 503 33.54 -42.87 -57.96
N SER A 504 33.65 -41.93 -58.89
CA SER A 504 34.40 -42.16 -60.13
C SER A 504 35.88 -42.44 -59.88
N GLN A 505 36.52 -41.73 -58.94
CA GLN A 505 37.92 -41.98 -58.56
C GLN A 505 38.12 -43.35 -57.91
N TYR A 506 37.14 -43.82 -57.13
CA TYR A 506 37.12 -45.15 -56.54
C TYR A 506 37.03 -46.25 -57.61
N GLU A 507 36.08 -46.12 -58.54
CA GLU A 507 35.93 -47.06 -59.66
C GLU A 507 37.20 -47.13 -60.51
N MET A 508 37.82 -45.97 -60.81
CA MET A 508 39.10 -45.92 -61.52
C MET A 508 40.24 -46.62 -60.76
N ALA A 509 40.29 -46.48 -59.43
CA ALA A 509 41.31 -47.16 -58.63
C ALA A 509 41.10 -48.68 -58.61
N MET A 510 39.85 -49.13 -58.52
CA MET A 510 39.46 -50.55 -58.60
C MET A 510 39.87 -51.16 -59.95
N ASP A 511 39.47 -50.54 -61.06
CA ASP A 511 39.83 -50.99 -62.41
C ASP A 511 41.35 -51.06 -62.61
N LYS A 512 42.07 -50.08 -62.06
CA LYS A 512 43.53 -50.00 -62.16
C LYS A 512 44.22 -51.13 -61.38
N VAL A 513 43.75 -51.43 -60.17
CA VAL A 513 44.28 -52.56 -59.37
C VAL A 513 43.96 -53.89 -60.03
N ASP A 514 42.76 -54.06 -60.59
CA ASP A 514 42.39 -55.28 -61.31
C ASP A 514 43.23 -55.47 -62.58
N GLN A 515 43.50 -54.40 -63.31
CA GLN A 515 44.38 -54.41 -64.49
C GLN A 515 45.81 -54.82 -64.10
N GLU A 516 46.39 -54.20 -63.07
CA GLU A 516 47.75 -54.51 -62.63
C GLU A 516 47.85 -55.91 -62.00
N SER A 517 46.84 -56.34 -61.23
CA SER A 517 46.74 -57.71 -60.71
C SER A 517 46.71 -58.73 -61.85
N THR A 518 45.96 -58.46 -62.92
CA THR A 518 45.90 -59.34 -64.09
C THR A 518 47.25 -59.41 -64.81
N LYS A 519 47.94 -58.28 -64.98
CA LYS A 519 49.31 -58.25 -65.53
C LYS A 519 50.28 -59.04 -64.65
N CYS A 520 50.21 -58.91 -63.33
CA CYS A 520 51.04 -59.66 -62.40
C CYS A 520 50.74 -61.16 -62.46
N LYS A 521 49.46 -61.58 -62.52
CA LYS A 521 49.06 -62.99 -62.72
C LYS A 521 49.63 -63.58 -64.02
N GLN A 522 49.58 -62.82 -65.11
CA GLN A 522 50.21 -63.23 -66.38
C GLN A 522 51.75 -63.32 -66.25
N ALA A 523 52.36 -62.38 -65.55
CA ALA A 523 53.80 -62.35 -65.32
C ALA A 523 54.28 -63.54 -64.44
N VAL A 524 53.49 -63.92 -63.44
CA VAL A 524 53.67 -65.13 -62.61
C VAL A 524 53.55 -66.37 -63.50
N ALA A 525 52.46 -66.52 -64.25
CA ALA A 525 52.25 -67.68 -65.12
C ALA A 525 53.37 -67.85 -66.16
N PHE A 526 53.84 -66.75 -66.74
CA PHE A 526 54.96 -66.76 -67.69
C PHE A 526 56.27 -67.22 -67.04
N ARG A 527 56.61 -66.71 -65.86
CA ARG A 527 57.82 -67.10 -65.11
C ARG A 527 57.75 -68.53 -64.59
N GLN A 528 56.58 -68.97 -64.11
CA GLN A 528 56.36 -70.34 -63.67
C GLN A 528 56.48 -71.33 -64.83
N ASN A 529 55.97 -70.97 -66.01
CA ASN A 529 56.13 -71.76 -67.23
C ASN A 529 57.62 -71.82 -67.65
N TYR A 530 58.31 -70.68 -67.66
CA TYR A 530 59.76 -70.63 -67.91
C TYR A 530 60.56 -71.46 -66.92
N ALA A 531 60.30 -71.33 -65.60
CA ALA A 531 60.97 -72.10 -64.56
C ALA A 531 60.74 -73.60 -64.72
N THR A 532 59.51 -74.02 -65.05
CA THR A 532 59.17 -75.43 -65.29
C THR A 532 59.92 -75.98 -66.51
N GLN A 533 59.91 -75.25 -67.63
CA GLN A 533 60.59 -75.67 -68.86
C GLN A 533 62.11 -75.64 -68.72
N LYS A 534 62.65 -74.66 -67.99
CA LYS A 534 64.07 -74.60 -67.64
C LYS A 534 64.46 -75.79 -66.78
N ALA A 535 63.69 -76.13 -65.74
CA ALA A 535 63.95 -77.30 -64.90
C ALA A 535 63.87 -78.62 -65.68
N GLN A 536 62.93 -78.74 -66.63
CA GLN A 536 62.84 -79.90 -67.53
C GLN A 536 64.07 -80.01 -68.43
N LEU A 537 64.54 -78.89 -68.98
CA LEU A 537 65.75 -78.84 -69.80
C LEU A 537 67.00 -79.17 -68.98
N GLU A 538 67.15 -78.59 -67.79
CA GLU A 538 68.24 -78.89 -66.86
C GLU A 538 68.23 -80.37 -66.45
N ALA A 539 67.06 -80.96 -66.16
CA ALA A 539 66.93 -82.37 -65.85
C ALA A 539 67.29 -83.27 -67.04
N ALA A 540 66.87 -82.93 -68.27
CA ALA A 540 67.20 -83.68 -69.47
C ALA A 540 68.69 -83.60 -69.83
N VAL A 541 69.31 -82.43 -69.63
CA VAL A 541 70.77 -82.24 -69.77
C VAL A 541 71.50 -83.04 -68.68
N GLN A 542 71.05 -82.99 -67.43
CA GLN A 542 71.64 -83.75 -66.32
C GLN A 542 71.53 -85.26 -66.55
N GLU A 543 70.39 -85.76 -67.03
CA GLU A 543 70.20 -87.17 -67.40
C GLU A 543 71.17 -87.57 -68.52
N CYS A 544 71.39 -86.72 -69.52
CA CYS A 544 72.40 -86.95 -70.56
C CYS A 544 73.83 -86.93 -69.98
N GLU A 545 74.16 -86.00 -69.07
CA GLU A 545 75.46 -85.95 -68.40
C GLU A 545 75.72 -87.20 -67.56
N ASP A 546 74.71 -87.67 -66.81
CA ASP A 546 74.76 -88.89 -66.01
C ASP A 546 74.93 -90.12 -66.90
N GLU A 547 74.19 -90.23 -68.01
CA GLU A 547 74.35 -91.31 -69.01
C GLU A 547 75.73 -91.26 -69.69
N ILE A 548 76.26 -90.08 -70.00
CA ILE A 548 77.62 -89.89 -70.54
C ILE A 548 78.66 -90.40 -69.53
N ASN A 549 78.52 -90.03 -68.26
CA ASN A 549 79.42 -90.45 -67.18
C ASN A 549 79.33 -91.97 -66.94
N GLU A 550 78.14 -92.56 -66.98
CA GLU A 550 77.93 -94.01 -66.89
C GLU A 550 78.63 -94.75 -68.05
N VAL A 551 78.40 -94.32 -69.29
CA VAL A 551 79.00 -94.94 -70.49
C VAL A 551 80.53 -94.77 -70.50
N ALA A 552 81.05 -93.65 -70.00
CA ALA A 552 82.49 -93.39 -69.89
C ALA A 552 83.18 -94.26 -68.82
N GLN A 553 82.49 -94.62 -67.74
CA GLN A 553 83.01 -95.44 -66.64
C GLN A 553 82.74 -96.94 -66.82
N SER A 554 81.90 -97.32 -67.77
CA SER A 554 81.59 -98.72 -68.08
C SER A 554 82.73 -99.46 -68.81
N GLY A 555 82.88 -100.76 -68.53
CA GLY A 555 83.81 -101.67 -69.22
C GLY A 555 83.31 -102.20 -70.58
N MET A 556 82.37 -101.50 -71.23
CA MET A 556 81.70 -101.94 -72.46
C MET A 556 82.63 -101.87 -73.70
N PRO A 557 82.47 -102.77 -74.70
CA PRO A 557 83.19 -102.72 -75.98
C PRO A 557 82.99 -101.41 -76.75
N ILE A 558 84.01 -100.96 -77.49
CA ILE A 558 84.02 -99.67 -78.21
C ILE A 558 82.81 -99.50 -79.15
N GLY A 559 82.39 -100.56 -79.86
CA GLY A 559 81.24 -100.50 -80.78
C GLY A 559 79.92 -100.18 -80.06
N GLU A 560 79.71 -100.78 -78.88
CA GLU A 560 78.50 -100.61 -78.06
C GLU A 560 78.48 -99.23 -77.37
N ARG A 561 79.66 -98.73 -76.96
CA ARG A 561 79.83 -97.35 -76.47
C ARG A 561 79.50 -96.32 -77.54
N ILE A 562 79.90 -96.54 -78.80
CA ILE A 562 79.57 -95.64 -79.92
C ILE A 562 78.05 -95.61 -80.16
N GLU A 563 77.36 -96.75 -80.09
CA GLU A 563 75.89 -96.78 -80.21
C GLU A 563 75.19 -96.07 -79.05
N ARG A 564 75.65 -96.25 -77.80
CA ARG A 564 75.15 -95.51 -76.64
C ARG A 564 75.40 -94.00 -76.75
N PHE A 565 76.59 -93.57 -77.16
CA PHE A 565 76.86 -92.14 -77.40
C PHE A 565 76.04 -91.56 -78.55
N LYS A 566 75.74 -92.34 -79.60
CA LYS A 566 74.80 -91.94 -80.66
C LYS A 566 73.39 -91.76 -80.11
N ALA A 567 72.91 -92.69 -79.27
CA ALA A 567 71.60 -92.58 -78.63
C ALA A 567 71.50 -91.35 -77.70
N ILE A 568 72.55 -91.07 -76.91
CA ILE A 568 72.64 -89.85 -76.10
C ILE A 568 72.63 -88.61 -76.99
N THR A 569 73.38 -88.62 -78.10
CA THR A 569 73.41 -87.49 -79.05
C THR A 569 72.04 -87.24 -79.67
N GLU A 570 71.30 -88.28 -80.05
CA GLU A 570 69.91 -88.16 -80.53
C GLU A 570 68.97 -87.62 -79.45
N LYS A 571 69.15 -88.05 -78.19
CA LYS A 571 68.38 -87.56 -77.03
C LYS A 571 68.67 -86.07 -76.79
N LEU A 572 69.94 -85.64 -76.84
CA LEU A 572 70.36 -84.24 -76.74
C LEU A 572 69.81 -83.39 -77.90
N GLN A 573 69.89 -83.90 -79.13
CA GLN A 573 69.25 -83.25 -80.30
C GLN A 573 67.73 -83.14 -80.14
N SER A 574 67.07 -84.11 -79.50
CA SER A 574 65.63 -84.04 -79.23
C SER A 574 65.24 -82.99 -78.18
N THR A 575 66.19 -82.55 -77.34
CA THR A 575 66.00 -81.46 -76.35
C THR A 575 66.21 -80.05 -76.94
N GLU A 576 66.81 -79.95 -78.12
CA GLU A 576 67.13 -78.66 -78.76
C GLU A 576 65.92 -77.75 -79.04
N PRO A 577 64.73 -78.27 -79.46
CA PRO A 577 63.52 -77.45 -79.53
C PRO A 577 63.11 -76.84 -78.19
N LEU A 578 63.30 -77.56 -77.08
CA LEU A 578 63.00 -77.06 -75.73
C LEU A 578 64.02 -75.99 -75.31
N PHE A 579 65.31 -76.19 -75.61
CA PHE A 579 66.36 -75.18 -75.41
C PHE A 579 66.02 -73.86 -76.14
N MET A 580 65.60 -73.94 -77.40
CA MET A 580 65.21 -72.76 -78.19
C MET A 580 64.02 -72.01 -77.56
N VAL A 581 63.01 -72.73 -77.06
CA VAL A 581 61.84 -72.13 -76.38
C VAL A 581 62.23 -71.49 -75.04
N VAL A 582 63.09 -72.15 -74.25
CA VAL A 582 63.59 -71.61 -72.97
C VAL A 582 64.47 -70.39 -73.21
N SER A 583 65.35 -70.42 -74.22
CA SER A 583 66.22 -69.30 -74.60
C SER A 583 65.43 -68.07 -75.07
N ASP A 584 64.42 -68.26 -75.92
CA ASP A 584 63.52 -67.18 -76.36
C ASP A 584 62.75 -66.56 -75.18
N LYS A 585 62.21 -67.39 -74.27
CA LYS A 585 61.56 -66.91 -73.05
C LYS A 585 62.50 -66.19 -72.09
N ALA A 586 63.75 -66.65 -71.97
CA ALA A 586 64.78 -65.97 -71.16
C ALA A 586 65.08 -64.58 -71.73
N GLN A 587 65.20 -64.44 -73.06
CA GLN A 587 65.39 -63.16 -73.72
C GLN A 587 64.17 -62.23 -73.54
N GLN A 588 62.95 -62.77 -73.61
CA GLN A 588 61.72 -62.02 -73.33
C GLN A 588 61.61 -61.58 -71.85
N LEU A 589 62.12 -62.36 -70.89
CA LEU A 589 62.23 -61.94 -69.49
C LEU A 589 63.26 -60.82 -69.33
N GLU A 590 64.43 -60.93 -69.97
CA GLU A 590 65.49 -59.92 -69.89
C GLU A 590 65.04 -58.57 -70.46
N CYS A 591 64.24 -58.57 -71.52
CA CYS A 591 63.60 -57.36 -72.07
C CYS A 591 62.47 -56.79 -71.21
N ARG A 592 61.90 -57.57 -70.28
CA ARG A 592 60.77 -57.17 -69.41
C ARG A 592 61.19 -56.78 -67.99
N VAL A 593 62.46 -57.01 -67.62
CA VAL A 593 63.05 -56.68 -66.31
C VAL A 593 63.79 -55.33 -66.35
N ARG A 594 64.17 -54.85 -67.54
CA ARG A 594 64.65 -53.48 -67.79
C ARG A 594 63.49 -52.55 -68.06
#